data_AF-A0A7C5KU47-F1
#
_entry.id   AF-A0A7C5KU47-F1
#
_cell.length_a   1.000
_cell.length_b   1.000
_cell.length_c   1.000
_cell.angle_alpha   90.00
_cell.angle_beta   90.00
_cell.angle_gamma   90.00
#
_symmetry.space_group_name_H-M   'P 1'
#
loop_
_entity.id
_entity.type
_entity.pdbx_description
1 polymer ?
#
loop_
_entity_poly.entity_id
_entity_poly.type
_entity_poly.pdbx_seq_one_letter_code
_entity_poly.pdbx_strand_id
1 'polypeptide(L)'
;MSAYKVHTRKTATGEAGKSLDNAEALFGFVPNLLGVMAESPQLADAYVYMSKAVTQTSFTAPERHVVWFTINAFHDCHYCMAAHTAGAMMEKVPEKVIAAARAEDSYDDPRLEALRLFTLSMLEHRGWVPASDLEAFHAAGFSKQNVLEVILAISHKTLSNYTNHVARTPLDDVFADHKWEKRKQAAE
;
A
#
# COMPACT_ATOMS: atom_id res chain seq x y z
N MET A 1 19.31 -2.56 -14.72
CA MET A 1 17.97 -2.35 -15.32
C MET A 1 17.13 -3.57 -15.02
N SER A 2 15.81 -3.41 -14.81
CA SER A 2 14.91 -4.55 -14.59
C SER A 2 14.72 -5.37 -15.87
N ALA A 3 14.52 -6.68 -15.74
CA ALA A 3 14.16 -7.55 -16.85
C ALA A 3 12.66 -7.47 -17.23
N TYR A 4 11.83 -6.79 -16.42
CA TYR A 4 10.40 -6.66 -16.66
C TYR A 4 10.08 -5.45 -17.53
N LYS A 5 9.24 -5.65 -18.54
CA LYS A 5 8.73 -4.57 -19.39
C LYS A 5 7.61 -3.83 -18.66
N VAL A 6 7.67 -2.50 -18.69
CA VAL A 6 6.53 -1.68 -18.29
C VAL A 6 5.62 -1.53 -19.50
N HIS A 7 4.50 -2.25 -19.51
CA HIS A 7 3.53 -2.12 -20.59
C HIS A 7 2.73 -0.82 -20.49
N THR A 8 2.44 -0.23 -21.64
CA THR A 8 1.52 0.89 -21.79
C THR A 8 0.30 0.44 -22.59
N ARG A 9 -0.73 1.28 -22.67
CA ARG A 9 -1.88 1.10 -23.56
C ARG A 9 -1.50 0.87 -25.03
N LYS A 10 -0.33 1.36 -25.46
CA LYS A 10 0.19 1.17 -26.83
C LYS A 10 0.90 -0.17 -27.03
N THR A 11 1.41 -0.78 -25.95
CA THR A 11 2.25 -1.98 -26.05
C THR A 11 1.57 -3.25 -25.53
N ALA A 12 0.51 -3.11 -24.73
CA ALA A 12 -0.30 -4.23 -24.27
C ALA A 12 -1.40 -4.56 -25.28
N THR A 13 -1.61 -5.85 -25.53
CA THR A 13 -2.70 -6.36 -26.39
C THR A 13 -3.46 -7.46 -25.66
N GLY A 14 -4.62 -7.87 -26.20
CA GLY A 14 -5.42 -8.95 -25.61
C GLY A 14 -5.87 -8.66 -24.17
N GLU A 15 -5.70 -9.62 -23.28
CA GLU A 15 -6.10 -9.50 -21.87
C GLU A 15 -5.30 -8.44 -21.11
N ALA A 16 -3.98 -8.35 -21.35
CA ALA A 16 -3.12 -7.33 -20.75
C ALA A 16 -3.62 -5.92 -21.08
N GLY A 17 -4.07 -5.70 -22.32
CA GLY A 17 -4.72 -4.46 -22.72
C GLY A 17 -5.95 -4.18 -21.85
N LYS A 18 -6.89 -5.13 -21.76
CA LYS A 18 -8.13 -4.95 -20.98
C LYS A 18 -7.85 -4.64 -19.50
N SER A 19 -6.88 -5.29 -18.88
CA SER A 19 -6.53 -4.98 -17.48
C SER A 19 -5.96 -3.56 -17.32
N LEU A 20 -5.22 -3.06 -18.31
CA LEU A 20 -4.77 -1.67 -18.32
C LEU A 20 -5.90 -0.66 -18.57
N ASP A 21 -6.96 -1.04 -19.30
CA ASP A 21 -8.18 -0.21 -19.40
C ASP A 21 -8.86 -0.05 -18.04
N ASN A 22 -8.99 -1.15 -17.30
CA ASN A 22 -9.57 -1.14 -15.95
C ASN A 22 -8.74 -0.29 -14.98
N ALA A 23 -7.41 -0.35 -15.11
CA ALA A 23 -6.48 0.49 -14.35
C ALA A 23 -6.70 1.97 -14.63
N GLU A 24 -6.71 2.38 -15.90
CA GLU A 24 -6.89 3.77 -16.30
C GLU A 24 -8.26 4.31 -15.87
N ALA A 25 -9.31 3.50 -15.95
CA ALA A 25 -10.64 3.87 -15.47
C ALA A 25 -10.69 4.13 -13.95
N LEU A 26 -9.88 3.41 -13.15
CA LEU A 26 -9.86 3.58 -11.69
C LEU A 26 -8.93 4.72 -11.25
N PHE A 27 -7.75 4.84 -11.85
CA PHE A 27 -6.71 5.77 -11.39
C PHE A 27 -6.58 7.04 -12.23
N GLY A 28 -7.25 7.12 -13.38
CA GLY A 28 -7.16 8.23 -14.34
C GLY A 28 -5.91 8.17 -15.24
N PHE A 29 -5.02 7.22 -15.00
CA PHE A 29 -3.84 6.89 -15.83
C PHE A 29 -3.44 5.44 -15.55
N VAL A 30 -2.44 4.91 -16.26
CA VAL A 30 -1.85 3.58 -15.98
C VAL A 30 -0.56 3.75 -15.17
N PRO A 31 -0.55 3.47 -13.85
CA PRO A 31 0.68 3.44 -13.07
C PRO A 31 1.68 2.43 -13.64
N ASN A 32 2.97 2.75 -13.60
CA ASN A 32 4.04 1.85 -14.03
C ASN A 32 3.96 0.47 -13.34
N LEU A 33 3.51 0.42 -12.08
CA LEU A 33 3.23 -0.84 -11.38
C LEU A 33 2.22 -1.72 -12.14
N LEU A 34 1.11 -1.16 -12.60
CA LEU A 34 0.12 -1.91 -13.36
C LEU A 34 0.60 -2.23 -14.77
N GLY A 35 1.44 -1.37 -15.35
CA GLY A 35 2.18 -1.68 -16.57
C GLY A 35 3.09 -2.90 -16.44
N VAL A 36 3.75 -3.08 -15.30
CA VAL A 36 4.53 -4.29 -14.98
C VAL A 36 3.62 -5.49 -14.70
N MET A 37 2.58 -5.31 -13.88
CA MET A 37 1.64 -6.39 -13.56
C MET A 37 0.91 -6.92 -14.78
N ALA A 38 0.79 -6.15 -15.86
CA ALA A 38 0.17 -6.58 -17.11
C ALA A 38 0.86 -7.78 -17.79
N GLU A 39 2.09 -8.15 -17.39
CA GLU A 39 2.70 -9.45 -17.73
C GLU A 39 1.86 -10.63 -17.20
N SER A 40 1.09 -10.42 -16.14
CA SER A 40 0.03 -11.31 -15.65
C SER A 40 -1.29 -10.51 -15.52
N PRO A 41 -2.15 -10.53 -16.56
CA PRO A 41 -3.44 -9.82 -16.54
C PRO A 41 -4.28 -10.14 -15.30
N GLN A 42 -4.22 -11.38 -14.81
CA GLN A 42 -4.92 -11.83 -13.61
C GLN A 42 -4.43 -11.11 -12.35
N LEU A 43 -3.10 -10.89 -12.21
CA LEU A 43 -2.53 -10.11 -11.13
C LEU A 43 -2.96 -8.64 -11.21
N ALA A 44 -2.91 -8.05 -12.41
CA ALA A 44 -3.30 -6.67 -12.63
C ALA A 44 -4.79 -6.44 -12.28
N ASP A 45 -5.69 -7.30 -12.76
CA ASP A 45 -7.12 -7.21 -12.46
C ASP A 45 -7.42 -7.45 -10.98
N ALA A 46 -6.76 -8.44 -10.34
CA ALA A 46 -6.89 -8.66 -8.91
C ALA A 46 -6.44 -7.44 -8.11
N TYR A 47 -5.34 -6.79 -8.49
CA TYR A 47 -4.85 -5.59 -7.84
C TYR A 47 -5.84 -4.43 -7.96
N VAL A 48 -6.38 -4.17 -9.16
CA VAL A 48 -7.39 -3.14 -9.40
C VAL A 48 -8.65 -3.39 -8.55
N TYR A 49 -9.14 -4.65 -8.54
CA TYR A 49 -10.28 -5.03 -7.73
C TYR A 49 -10.03 -4.81 -6.22
N MET A 50 -8.89 -5.29 -5.72
CA MET A 50 -8.52 -5.14 -4.31
C MET A 50 -8.30 -3.68 -3.92
N SER A 51 -7.78 -2.85 -4.82
CA SER A 51 -7.64 -1.41 -4.58
C SER A 51 -9.01 -0.77 -4.32
N LYS A 52 -10.02 -1.10 -5.12
CA LYS A 52 -11.40 -0.67 -4.87
C LYS A 52 -11.98 -1.28 -3.59
N ALA A 53 -11.74 -2.56 -3.33
CA ALA A 53 -12.25 -3.23 -2.14
C ALA A 53 -11.72 -2.57 -0.85
N VAL A 54 -10.44 -2.20 -0.81
CA VAL A 54 -9.85 -1.56 0.38
C VAL A 54 -10.41 -0.15 0.61
N THR A 55 -10.74 0.62 -0.43
CA THR A 55 -11.37 1.95 -0.26
C THR A 55 -12.83 1.87 0.21
N GLN A 56 -13.46 0.70 0.11
CA GLN A 56 -14.83 0.42 0.58
C GLN A 56 -14.87 -0.21 1.98
N THR A 57 -13.71 -0.35 2.64
CA THR A 57 -13.63 -0.83 4.03
C THR A 57 -14.22 0.19 5.01
N SER A 58 -14.41 -0.24 6.26
CA SER A 58 -14.91 0.63 7.33
C SER A 58 -13.91 1.67 7.82
N PHE A 59 -12.65 1.63 7.36
CA PHE A 59 -11.63 2.60 7.72
C PHE A 59 -11.89 3.98 7.11
N THR A 60 -11.68 5.00 7.94
CA THR A 60 -11.53 6.38 7.47
C THR A 60 -10.31 6.52 6.55
N ALA A 61 -10.24 7.59 5.76
CA ALA A 61 -9.09 7.83 4.89
C ALA A 61 -7.75 7.85 5.67
N PRO A 62 -7.61 8.55 6.81
CA PRO A 62 -6.38 8.50 7.61
C PRO A 62 -6.04 7.08 8.07
N GLU A 63 -6.99 6.31 8.62
CA GLU A 63 -6.76 4.93 9.06
C GLU A 63 -6.30 4.03 7.91
N ARG A 64 -6.97 4.11 6.75
CA ARG A 64 -6.61 3.32 5.57
C ARG A 64 -5.20 3.64 5.08
N HIS A 65 -4.83 4.92 5.06
CA HIS A 65 -3.48 5.35 4.71
C HIS A 65 -2.44 4.92 5.74
N VAL A 66 -2.74 4.96 7.04
CA VAL A 66 -1.86 4.43 8.10
C VAL A 66 -1.55 2.96 7.86
N VAL A 67 -2.56 2.13 7.55
CA VAL A 67 -2.35 0.70 7.24
C VAL A 67 -1.45 0.54 6.01
N TRP A 68 -1.73 1.25 4.91
CA TRP A 68 -0.91 1.17 3.71
C TRP A 68 0.53 1.63 3.91
N PHE A 69 0.75 2.77 4.56
CA PHE A 69 2.09 3.25 4.87
C PHE A 69 2.84 2.27 5.76
N THR A 70 2.19 1.74 6.79
CA THR A 70 2.82 0.77 7.70
C THR A 70 3.30 -0.47 6.93
N ILE A 71 2.45 -1.04 6.07
CA ILE A 71 2.84 -2.21 5.26
C ILE A 71 3.95 -1.88 4.26
N ASN A 72 3.81 -0.74 3.56
CA ASN A 72 4.77 -0.33 2.53
C ASN A 72 6.15 -0.03 3.13
N ALA A 73 6.20 0.63 4.30
CA ALA A 73 7.45 0.92 5.01
C ALA A 73 8.07 -0.36 5.57
N PHE A 74 7.26 -1.24 6.18
CA PHE A 74 7.72 -2.55 6.67
C PHE A 74 8.38 -3.36 5.55
N HIS A 75 7.72 -3.47 4.40
CA HIS A 75 8.26 -4.14 3.21
C HIS A 75 9.35 -3.36 2.48
N ASP A 76 9.68 -2.12 2.87
CA ASP A 76 10.67 -1.30 2.17
C ASP A 76 10.30 -1.07 0.68
N CYS A 77 9.05 -0.73 0.39
CA CYS A 77 8.60 -0.42 -0.98
C CYS A 77 8.66 1.09 -1.27
N HIS A 78 9.78 1.56 -1.83
CA HIS A 78 9.96 2.97 -2.20
C HIS A 78 8.88 3.50 -3.17
N TYR A 79 8.54 2.72 -4.21
CA TYR A 79 7.50 3.08 -5.18
C TYR A 79 6.15 3.31 -4.47
N CYS A 80 5.80 2.38 -3.58
CA CYS A 80 4.51 2.38 -2.91
C CYS A 80 4.42 3.52 -1.90
N MET A 81 5.49 3.80 -1.16
CA MET A 81 5.54 4.95 -0.25
C MET A 81 5.30 6.27 -0.99
N ALA A 82 5.92 6.47 -2.15
CA ALA A 82 5.72 7.66 -2.96
C ALA A 82 4.28 7.76 -3.51
N ALA A 83 3.76 6.70 -4.12
CA ALA A 83 2.40 6.68 -4.68
C ALA A 83 1.32 6.91 -3.60
N HIS A 84 1.46 6.28 -2.42
CA HIS A 84 0.51 6.46 -1.32
C HIS A 84 0.64 7.80 -0.60
N THR A 85 1.80 8.47 -0.71
CA THR A 85 1.95 9.88 -0.28
C THR A 85 1.10 10.81 -1.14
N ALA A 86 1.20 10.69 -2.46
CA ALA A 86 0.36 11.47 -3.38
C ALA A 86 -1.14 11.22 -3.12
N GLY A 87 -1.53 9.95 -2.99
CA GLY A 87 -2.91 9.58 -2.69
C GLY A 87 -3.43 10.14 -1.37
N ALA A 88 -2.62 10.08 -0.31
CA ALA A 88 -2.99 10.61 1.00
C ALA A 88 -3.24 12.14 0.96
N MET A 89 -2.40 12.88 0.22
CA MET A 89 -2.57 14.31 0.02
C MET A 89 -3.85 14.62 -0.76
N MET A 90 -4.14 13.86 -1.82
CA MET A 90 -5.38 14.01 -2.60
C MET A 90 -6.63 13.75 -1.75
N GLU A 91 -6.58 12.75 -0.87
CA GLU A 91 -7.64 12.43 0.10
C GLU A 91 -7.68 13.35 1.32
N LYS A 92 -6.81 14.38 1.36
CA LYS A 92 -6.73 15.37 2.45
C LYS A 92 -6.44 14.74 3.82
N VAL A 93 -5.67 13.65 3.84
CA VAL A 93 -5.12 13.11 5.09
C VAL A 93 -4.24 14.19 5.73
N PRO A 94 -4.33 14.42 7.06
CA PRO A 94 -3.54 15.46 7.71
C PRO A 94 -2.04 15.29 7.47
N GLU A 95 -1.36 16.39 7.17
CA GLU A 95 0.08 16.38 6.86
C GLU A 95 0.92 15.74 7.97
N LYS A 96 0.57 15.98 9.23
CA LYS A 96 1.24 15.35 10.38
C LYS A 96 1.18 13.82 10.37
N VAL A 97 0.08 13.23 9.89
CA VAL A 97 -0.08 11.78 9.77
C VAL A 97 0.81 11.27 8.64
N ILE A 98 0.81 11.96 7.48
CA ILE A 98 1.67 11.57 6.35
C ILE A 98 3.16 11.68 6.74
N ALA A 99 3.54 12.76 7.44
CA ALA A 99 4.91 12.98 7.90
C ALA A 99 5.37 11.89 8.86
N ALA A 100 4.58 11.58 9.90
CA ALA A 100 4.89 10.50 10.86
C ALA A 100 5.00 9.14 10.14
N ALA A 101 4.06 8.84 9.24
CA ALA A 101 4.07 7.60 8.46
C ALA A 101 5.33 7.45 7.61
N ARG A 102 5.73 8.52 6.91
CA ARG A 102 6.95 8.53 6.08
C ARG A 102 8.23 8.50 6.90
N ALA A 103 8.20 9.00 8.13
CA ALA A 103 9.32 8.95 9.06
C ALA A 103 9.38 7.62 9.85
N GLU A 104 8.37 6.75 9.72
CA GLU A 104 8.20 5.52 10.51
C GLU A 104 8.01 5.78 12.02
N ASP A 105 7.64 7.01 12.38
CA ASP A 105 7.42 7.45 13.76
C ASP A 105 6.02 7.04 14.26
N SER A 106 5.83 7.08 15.59
CA SER A 106 4.53 6.86 16.22
C SER A 106 3.55 8.00 15.92
N TYR A 107 2.26 7.70 15.95
CA TYR A 107 1.22 8.73 15.83
C TYR A 107 0.79 9.29 17.19
N ASP A 108 0.57 10.61 17.26
CA ASP A 108 -0.03 11.26 18.44
C ASP A 108 -1.47 10.80 18.73
N ASP A 109 -2.18 10.39 17.68
CA ASP A 109 -3.51 9.83 17.80
C ASP A 109 -3.41 8.37 18.25
N PRO A 110 -3.88 8.02 19.48
CA PRO A 110 -3.72 6.69 20.03
C PRO A 110 -4.45 5.62 19.22
N ARG A 111 -5.51 5.99 18.49
CA ARG A 111 -6.24 5.07 17.62
C ARG A 111 -5.46 4.76 16.34
N LEU A 112 -4.82 5.77 15.74
CA LEU A 112 -3.95 5.55 14.58
C LEU A 112 -2.70 4.75 14.97
N GLU A 113 -2.14 5.01 16.16
CA GLU A 113 -0.99 4.25 16.66
C GLU A 113 -1.35 2.79 16.95
N ALA A 114 -2.50 2.51 17.57
CA ALA A 114 -2.97 1.14 17.76
C ALA A 114 -3.15 0.39 16.42
N LEU A 115 -3.61 1.09 15.38
CA LEU A 115 -3.74 0.51 14.03
C LEU A 115 -2.39 0.20 13.39
N ARG A 116 -1.41 1.11 13.54
CA ARG A 116 -0.02 0.90 13.09
C ARG A 116 0.60 -0.30 13.80
N LEU A 117 0.54 -0.34 15.13
CA LEU A 117 1.13 -1.41 15.94
C LEU A 117 0.51 -2.77 15.63
N PHE A 118 -0.83 -2.85 15.52
CA PHE A 118 -1.49 -4.09 15.13
C PHE A 118 -1.10 -4.54 13.71
N THR A 119 -0.99 -3.60 12.77
CA THR A 119 -0.54 -3.89 11.41
C THR A 119 0.90 -4.40 11.38
N LEU A 120 1.81 -3.83 12.18
CA LEU A 120 3.18 -4.32 12.35
C LEU A 120 3.20 -5.74 12.94
N SER A 121 2.44 -5.98 14.00
CA SER A 121 2.33 -7.31 14.64
C SER A 121 1.84 -8.38 13.66
N MET A 122 0.84 -8.06 12.83
CA MET A 122 0.36 -8.94 11.75
C MET A 122 1.48 -9.30 10.74
N LEU A 123 2.33 -8.34 10.38
CA LEU A 123 3.40 -8.53 9.41
C LEU A 123 4.58 -9.32 10.02
N GLU A 124 5.02 -8.95 11.22
CA GLU A 124 6.13 -9.57 11.96
C GLU A 124 5.82 -11.03 12.30
N HIS A 125 4.62 -11.29 12.81
CA HIS A 125 4.19 -12.62 13.19
C HIS A 125 3.50 -13.39 12.06
N ARG A 126 3.45 -12.84 10.84
CA ARG A 126 2.83 -13.48 9.67
C ARG A 126 1.38 -13.95 9.94
N GLY A 127 0.63 -13.12 10.65
CA GLY A 127 -0.76 -13.37 11.05
C GLY A 127 -0.94 -14.15 12.36
N TRP A 128 0.13 -14.67 12.97
CA TRP A 128 0.09 -15.33 14.29
C TRP A 128 0.19 -14.31 15.43
N VAL A 129 -0.73 -13.34 15.43
CA VAL A 129 -0.68 -12.19 16.34
C VAL A 129 -0.83 -12.63 17.81
N PRO A 130 0.02 -12.13 18.72
CA PRO A 130 -0.14 -12.31 20.16
C PRO A 130 -1.52 -11.86 20.64
N ALA A 131 -2.12 -12.60 21.58
CA ALA A 131 -3.44 -12.27 22.12
C ALA A 131 -3.50 -10.84 22.69
N SER A 132 -2.43 -10.39 23.35
CA SER A 132 -2.29 -9.03 23.90
C SER A 132 -2.45 -7.94 22.84
N ASP A 133 -1.91 -8.15 21.65
CA ASP A 133 -1.91 -7.15 20.58
C ASP A 133 -3.31 -7.07 19.94
N LEU A 134 -3.97 -8.22 19.79
CA LEU A 134 -5.36 -8.29 19.34
C LEU A 134 -6.32 -7.64 20.36
N GLU A 135 -6.10 -7.88 21.65
CA GLU A 135 -6.85 -7.23 22.73
C GLU A 135 -6.64 -5.71 22.74
N ALA A 136 -5.39 -5.24 22.60
CA ALA A 136 -5.07 -3.82 22.51
C ALA A 136 -5.73 -3.14 21.30
N PHE A 137 -5.75 -3.83 20.15
CA PHE A 137 -6.43 -3.35 18.94
C PHE A 137 -7.94 -3.18 19.18
N HIS A 138 -8.59 -4.16 19.84
CA HIS A 138 -10.00 -4.06 20.22
C HIS A 138 -10.26 -2.99 21.28
N ALA A 139 -9.37 -2.82 22.25
CA ALA A 139 -9.46 -1.77 23.27
C ALA A 139 -9.37 -0.35 22.68
N ALA A 140 -8.66 -0.17 21.56
CA ALA A 140 -8.63 1.07 20.78
C ALA A 140 -9.91 1.31 19.95
N GLY A 141 -10.91 0.42 20.07
CA GLY A 141 -12.22 0.54 19.43
C GLY A 141 -12.26 -0.01 18.02
N PHE A 142 -11.32 -0.87 17.61
CA PHE A 142 -11.41 -1.58 16.34
C PHE A 142 -12.20 -2.88 16.48
N SER A 143 -12.98 -3.21 15.46
CA SER A 143 -13.85 -4.38 15.45
C SER A 143 -13.16 -5.61 14.86
N LYS A 144 -13.82 -6.78 14.95
CA LYS A 144 -13.41 -7.99 14.23
C LYS A 144 -13.40 -7.77 12.70
N GLN A 145 -14.29 -6.91 12.19
CA GLN A 145 -14.27 -6.53 10.78
C GLN A 145 -12.95 -5.82 10.43
N ASN A 146 -12.50 -4.88 11.28
CA ASN A 146 -11.23 -4.16 11.03
C ASN A 146 -10.02 -5.09 11.00
N VAL A 147 -10.01 -6.17 11.78
CA VAL A 147 -8.96 -7.21 11.70
C VAL A 147 -8.90 -7.82 10.30
N LEU A 148 -10.05 -8.21 9.74
CA LEU A 148 -10.13 -8.79 8.40
C LEU A 148 -9.80 -7.76 7.30
N GLU A 149 -10.12 -6.49 7.52
CA GLU A 149 -9.78 -5.40 6.60
C GLU A 149 -8.27 -5.10 6.59
N VAL A 150 -7.56 -5.26 7.71
CA VAL A 150 -6.08 -5.24 7.74
C VAL A 150 -5.52 -6.40 6.93
N ILE A 151 -6.06 -7.61 7.02
CA ILE A 151 -5.65 -8.77 6.21
C ILE A 151 -5.84 -8.47 4.70
N LEU A 152 -6.98 -7.89 4.32
CA LEU A 152 -7.23 -7.46 2.95
C LEU A 152 -6.19 -6.43 2.48
N ALA A 153 -5.88 -5.45 3.30
CA ALA A 153 -4.88 -4.43 2.98
C ALA A 153 -3.46 -5.01 2.86
N ILE A 154 -3.06 -5.93 3.75
CA ILE A 154 -1.78 -6.67 3.67
C ILE A 154 -1.72 -7.45 2.37
N SER A 155 -2.80 -8.16 2.01
CA SER A 155 -2.86 -8.93 0.77
C SER A 155 -2.69 -8.02 -0.45
N HIS A 156 -3.43 -6.91 -0.48
CA HIS A 156 -3.34 -5.90 -1.54
C HIS A 156 -1.93 -5.32 -1.65
N LYS A 157 -1.31 -4.96 -0.52
CA LYS A 157 0.01 -4.34 -0.54
C LYS A 157 1.11 -5.33 -0.86
N THR A 158 1.01 -6.58 -0.41
CA THR A 158 1.92 -7.67 -0.81
C THR A 158 2.02 -7.80 -2.33
N LEU A 159 0.89 -7.79 -3.05
CA LEU A 159 0.91 -7.80 -4.52
C LEU A 159 1.75 -6.64 -5.07
N SER A 160 1.48 -5.39 -4.64
CA SER A 160 2.25 -4.24 -5.12
C SER A 160 3.72 -4.23 -4.70
N ASN A 161 4.00 -4.49 -3.42
CA ASN A 161 5.33 -4.33 -2.85
C ASN A 161 6.28 -5.37 -3.46
N TYR A 162 5.86 -6.63 -3.52
CA TYR A 162 6.70 -7.70 -4.06
C TYR A 162 6.90 -7.55 -5.56
N THR A 163 5.86 -7.15 -6.32
CA THR A 163 6.05 -6.80 -7.74
C THR A 163 7.07 -5.69 -7.90
N ASN A 164 6.99 -4.60 -7.12
CA ASN A 164 7.93 -3.49 -7.21
C ASN A 164 9.36 -3.87 -6.84
N HIS A 165 9.56 -4.77 -5.87
CA HIS A 165 10.88 -5.27 -5.51
C HIS A 165 11.50 -6.11 -6.63
N VAL A 166 10.75 -7.10 -7.12
CA VAL A 166 11.22 -8.04 -8.14
C VAL A 166 11.45 -7.31 -9.47
N ALA A 167 10.48 -6.47 -9.87
CA ALA A 167 10.53 -5.76 -11.13
C ALA A 167 11.27 -4.44 -11.08
N ARG A 168 11.75 -3.99 -9.91
CA ARG A 168 12.42 -2.69 -9.72
C ARG A 168 11.68 -1.57 -10.47
N THR A 169 10.37 -1.53 -10.30
CA THR A 169 9.47 -0.69 -11.10
C THR A 169 9.93 0.77 -11.03
N PRO A 170 10.12 1.44 -12.18
CA PRO A 170 10.45 2.85 -12.19
C PRO A 170 9.30 3.67 -11.62
N LEU A 171 9.64 4.66 -10.79
CA LEU A 171 8.65 5.59 -10.24
C LEU A 171 8.01 6.40 -11.36
N ASP A 172 6.68 6.53 -11.33
CA ASP A 172 5.97 7.43 -12.24
C ASP A 172 6.34 8.90 -11.98
N ASP A 173 6.40 9.71 -13.03
CA ASP A 173 6.77 11.13 -12.92
C ASP A 173 5.85 11.91 -11.97
N VAL A 174 4.56 11.56 -11.94
CA VAL A 174 3.55 12.16 -11.05
C VAL A 174 3.82 11.91 -9.56
N PHE A 175 4.69 10.95 -9.23
CA PHE A 175 5.09 10.65 -7.85
C PHE A 175 6.51 11.11 -7.53
N ALA A 176 7.21 11.74 -8.49
CA ALA A 176 8.64 12.08 -8.36
C ALA A 176 8.95 12.99 -7.17
N ASP A 177 8.05 13.90 -6.82
CA ASP A 177 8.18 14.82 -5.68
C ASP A 177 7.98 14.13 -4.32
N HIS A 178 7.55 12.87 -4.32
CA HIS A 178 7.25 12.10 -3.11
C HIS A 178 8.18 10.92 -2.89
N LYS A 179 9.35 10.92 -3.55
CA LYS A 179 10.41 9.93 -3.33
C LYS A 179 10.63 9.69 -1.84
N TRP A 180 10.85 8.42 -1.50
CA TRP A 180 11.02 7.96 -0.15
C TRP A 180 12.17 6.98 -0.10
N GLU A 181 12.93 7.05 0.99
CA GLU A 181 13.95 6.09 1.35
C GLU A 181 13.69 5.65 2.78
N LYS A 182 13.85 4.36 3.04
CA LYS A 182 13.69 3.82 4.39
C LYS A 182 14.68 4.44 5.35
N ARG A 183 14.25 4.71 6.58
CA ARG A 183 15.16 5.14 7.63
C ARG A 183 16.19 4.03 7.82
N LYS A 184 17.47 4.35 7.56
CA LYS A 184 18.56 3.43 7.93
C LYS A 184 18.52 3.26 9.44
N GLN A 185 18.33 2.03 9.91
CA GLN A 185 18.59 1.74 11.32
C GLN A 185 20.04 2.14 11.61
N ALA A 186 20.26 2.87 12.70
CA ALA A 186 21.62 3.08 13.18
C ALA A 186 22.24 1.69 13.35
N ALA A 187 23.38 1.45 12.71
CA ALA A 187 24.11 0.21 12.93
C ALA A 187 24.42 0.13 14.43
N GLU A 188 23.88 -0.88 15.10
CA GLU A 188 24.27 -1.25 16.47
C GLU A 188 25.72 -1.73 16.50
#